data_AF-A0A094QP88-F1
#
_entry.id   AF-A0A094QP88-F1
#
_cell.length_a   1.000
_cell.length_b   1.000
_cell.length_c   1.000
_cell.angle_alpha   90.00
_cell.angle_beta   90.00
_cell.angle_gamma   90.00
#
_symmetry.space_group_name_H-M   'P 1'
#
loop_
_entity.id
_entity.type
_entity.pdbx_description
1 polymer ?
#
loop_
_entity_poly.entity_id
_entity_poly.type
_entity_poly.pdbx_seq_one_letter_code
_entity_poly.pdbx_strand_id
1 'polypeptide(L)'
;MITATPGSWKSPISAHLLASAGVSLGFVQVVAGEIYWDESRPDEGGRTAVVSKTQGHLLPAPWSAVTRVHEMGGLSWLVCNWRGETGLLFSEKSDQRIYWKADNADPVAITPISSTEALARYSDFLIRGQEIWCVREISSEQETNRDLIAITPAGDIRILDSTSHFYAHLALSPNETKLAWISWEHP
;
A
#
# COMPACT_ATOMS: atom_id res chain seq x y z
N MET A 1 5.46 -49.59 -20.44
CA MET A 1 5.49 -48.62 -19.31
C MET A 1 6.82 -47.92 -19.35
N ILE A 2 6.84 -46.59 -19.30
CA ILE A 2 8.09 -45.83 -19.13
C ILE A 2 8.35 -45.75 -17.64
N THR A 3 9.43 -46.37 -17.18
CA THR A 3 9.93 -46.24 -15.80
C THR A 3 11.04 -45.19 -15.78
N ALA A 4 11.06 -44.34 -14.76
CA ALA A 4 12.09 -43.33 -14.59
C ALA A 4 12.34 -43.07 -13.10
N THR A 5 13.58 -42.69 -12.77
CA THR A 5 14.02 -42.34 -11.41
C THR A 5 13.19 -41.18 -10.87
N PRO A 6 12.76 -41.21 -9.59
CA PRO A 6 12.14 -40.04 -8.96
C PRO A 6 12.99 -38.77 -9.17
N GLY A 7 12.37 -37.70 -9.67
CA GLY A 7 13.04 -36.42 -9.96
C GLY A 7 13.66 -36.27 -11.36
N SER A 8 13.72 -37.32 -12.19
CA SER A 8 14.30 -37.24 -13.54
C SER A 8 13.27 -37.08 -14.67
N TRP A 9 11.99 -36.95 -14.33
CA TRP A 9 10.92 -36.76 -15.31
C TRP A 9 11.08 -35.39 -15.97
N LYS A 10 11.04 -35.36 -17.31
CA LYS A 10 11.03 -34.10 -18.05
C LYS A 10 9.73 -33.36 -17.75
N SER A 11 9.83 -32.23 -17.04
CA SER A 11 8.71 -31.37 -16.72
C SER A 11 8.48 -30.35 -17.84
N PRO A 12 7.25 -30.15 -18.32
CA PRO A 12 6.90 -29.01 -19.16
C PRO A 12 6.84 -27.69 -18.37
N ILE A 13 6.83 -27.76 -17.03
CA ILE A 13 6.84 -26.61 -16.13
C ILE A 13 8.30 -26.23 -15.88
N SER A 14 8.75 -25.13 -16.47
CA SER A 14 10.08 -24.56 -16.25
C SER A 14 10.10 -23.63 -15.04
N ALA A 15 11.29 -23.38 -14.49
CA ALA A 15 11.47 -22.39 -13.44
C ALA A 15 11.02 -20.98 -13.89
N HIS A 16 11.22 -20.64 -15.17
CA HIS A 16 10.74 -19.39 -15.73
C HIS A 16 9.21 -19.30 -15.74
N LEU A 17 8.53 -20.37 -16.16
CA LEU A 17 7.06 -20.42 -16.16
C LEU A 17 6.48 -20.28 -14.75
N LEU A 18 7.15 -20.88 -13.76
CA LEU A 18 6.78 -20.71 -12.35
C LEU A 18 6.95 -19.25 -11.90
N ALA A 19 8.07 -18.61 -12.26
CA ALA A 19 8.35 -17.24 -11.86
C ALA A 19 7.38 -16.23 -12.51
N SER A 20 7.10 -16.36 -13.80
CA SER A 20 6.16 -15.49 -14.52
C SER A 20 4.70 -15.70 -14.09
N ALA A 21 4.35 -16.91 -13.64
CA ALA A 21 3.02 -17.22 -13.12
C ALA A 21 2.77 -16.67 -11.70
N GLY A 22 3.78 -16.07 -11.05
CA GLY A 22 3.72 -15.50 -9.70
C GLY A 22 2.88 -14.22 -9.57
N VAL A 23 1.86 -14.04 -10.41
CA VAL A 23 0.90 -12.95 -10.33
C VAL A 23 -0.06 -13.22 -9.18
N SER A 24 -0.13 -12.30 -8.23
CA SER A 24 -1.04 -12.34 -7.08
C SER A 24 -1.93 -11.10 -7.11
N LEU A 25 -3.21 -11.31 -6.84
CA LEU A 25 -4.23 -10.27 -6.74
C LEU A 25 -4.55 -10.05 -5.26
N GLY A 26 -4.51 -8.79 -4.81
CA GLY A 26 -4.76 -8.42 -3.43
C GLY A 26 -5.78 -7.29 -3.31
N PHE A 27 -6.10 -6.96 -2.05
CA PHE A 27 -6.78 -5.73 -1.63
C PHE A 27 -7.90 -5.22 -2.56
N VAL A 28 -8.80 -6.10 -2.99
CA VAL A 28 -9.89 -5.71 -3.90
C VAL A 28 -10.81 -4.69 -3.22
N GLN A 29 -11.03 -3.55 -3.87
CA GLN A 29 -11.90 -2.47 -3.37
C GLN A 29 -12.94 -2.08 -4.42
N VAL A 30 -14.11 -1.65 -3.94
CA VAL A 30 -15.16 -1.07 -4.78
C VAL A 30 -15.33 0.39 -4.42
N VAL A 31 -15.07 1.28 -5.37
CA VAL A 31 -15.19 2.73 -5.19
C VAL A 31 -16.11 3.28 -6.27
N ALA A 32 -17.21 3.91 -5.84
CA ALA A 32 -18.23 4.49 -6.74
C ALA A 32 -18.73 3.53 -7.84
N GLY A 33 -18.80 2.23 -7.56
CA GLY A 33 -19.27 1.20 -8.49
C GLY A 33 -18.19 0.61 -9.41
N GLU A 34 -16.95 1.08 -9.34
CA GLU A 34 -15.79 0.54 -10.03
C GLU A 34 -14.97 -0.40 -9.12
N ILE A 35 -14.35 -1.43 -9.68
CA ILE A 35 -13.53 -2.42 -8.98
C ILE A 35 -12.05 -2.14 -9.22
N TYR A 36 -11.29 -2.09 -8.12
CA TYR A 36 -9.86 -1.90 -8.10
C TYR A 36 -9.17 -3.03 -7.32
N TRP A 37 -7.94 -3.36 -7.68
CA TRP A 37 -7.10 -4.32 -6.96
C TRP A 37 -5.63 -3.98 -7.14
N ASP A 38 -4.76 -4.53 -6.30
CA ASP A 38 -3.33 -4.58 -6.58
C ASP A 38 -2.91 -5.92 -7.16
N GLU A 39 -1.93 -5.85 -8.06
CA GLU A 39 -1.43 -6.99 -8.81
C GLU A 39 0.10 -7.00 -8.85
N SER A 40 0.70 -8.12 -8.45
CA SER A 40 2.15 -8.29 -8.58
C SER A 40 2.55 -8.43 -10.06
N ARG A 41 3.67 -7.82 -10.42
CA ARG A 41 4.25 -7.87 -11.76
C ARG A 41 5.67 -8.47 -11.70
N PRO A 42 5.82 -9.81 -11.69
CA PRO A 42 7.13 -10.47 -11.61
C PRO A 42 8.10 -10.01 -12.70
N ASP A 43 7.60 -9.87 -13.93
CA ASP A 43 8.40 -9.48 -15.10
C ASP A 43 8.75 -7.97 -15.14
N GLU A 44 8.17 -7.16 -14.24
CA GLU A 44 8.42 -5.71 -14.14
C GLU A 44 9.20 -5.38 -12.85
N GLY A 45 10.22 -6.17 -12.53
CA GLY A 45 11.05 -5.98 -11.33
C GLY A 45 10.32 -6.30 -10.02
N GLY A 46 9.27 -7.13 -10.07
CA GLY A 46 8.46 -7.48 -8.90
C GLY A 46 7.77 -6.28 -8.27
N ARG A 47 7.35 -5.30 -9.08
CA ARG A 47 6.51 -4.19 -8.60
C ARG A 47 5.08 -4.64 -8.36
N THR A 48 4.34 -3.85 -7.61
CA THR A 48 2.90 -4.02 -7.39
C THR A 48 2.16 -2.88 -8.10
N ALA A 49 1.37 -3.21 -9.11
CA ALA A 49 0.54 -2.24 -9.84
C ALA A 49 -0.85 -2.15 -9.19
N VAL A 50 -1.44 -0.95 -9.17
CA VAL A 50 -2.88 -0.79 -8.88
C VAL A 50 -3.63 -0.80 -10.20
N VAL A 51 -4.68 -1.60 -10.28
CA VAL A 51 -5.43 -1.86 -11.50
C VAL A 51 -6.90 -1.51 -11.29
N SER A 52 -7.47 -0.80 -12.26
CA SER A 52 -8.90 -0.58 -12.43
C SER A 52 -9.44 -1.58 -13.44
N LYS A 53 -10.64 -2.13 -13.20
CA LYS A 53 -11.28 -3.04 -14.16
C LYS A 53 -11.56 -2.36 -15.50
N THR A 54 -11.84 -1.05 -15.51
CA THR A 54 -12.19 -0.30 -16.73
C THR A 54 -11.02 0.43 -17.35
N GLN A 55 -10.12 1.00 -16.55
CA GLN A 55 -8.98 1.79 -17.05
C GLN A 55 -7.69 0.98 -17.21
N GLY A 56 -7.62 -0.22 -16.63
CA GLY A 56 -6.38 -0.99 -16.57
C GLY A 56 -5.41 -0.42 -15.54
N HIS A 57 -4.12 -0.35 -15.86
CA HIS A 57 -3.08 0.01 -14.89
C HIS A 57 -3.12 1.50 -14.56
N LEU A 58 -3.26 1.84 -13.28
CA LEU A 58 -3.28 3.22 -12.81
C LEU A 58 -1.88 3.80 -12.57
N LEU A 59 -0.89 2.93 -12.36
CA LEU A 59 0.51 3.28 -12.10
C LEU A 59 1.42 2.74 -13.22
N PRO A 60 2.10 3.62 -13.99
CA PRO A 60 3.12 3.18 -14.93
C PRO A 60 4.37 2.68 -14.19
N ALA A 61 5.13 1.76 -14.80
CA ALA A 61 6.46 1.42 -14.28
C ALA A 61 7.35 2.68 -14.26
N PRO A 62 8.23 2.86 -13.25
CA PRO A 62 8.60 1.88 -12.24
C PRO A 62 7.78 1.93 -10.93
N TRP A 63 6.70 2.72 -10.86
CA TRP A 63 5.92 2.91 -9.63
C TRP A 63 5.32 1.60 -9.11
N SER A 64 5.39 1.43 -7.80
CA SER A 64 5.05 0.20 -7.08
C SER A 64 4.35 0.53 -5.76
N ALA A 65 3.04 0.29 -5.69
CA ALA A 65 2.25 0.50 -4.48
C ALA A 65 2.54 -0.59 -3.43
N VAL A 66 3.55 -0.38 -2.58
CA VAL A 66 3.97 -1.33 -1.54
C VAL A 66 4.34 -0.57 -0.28
N THR A 67 3.75 -1.00 0.82
CA THR A 67 4.16 -0.59 2.16
C THR A 67 4.95 -1.70 2.85
N ARG A 68 5.86 -1.31 3.73
CA ARG A 68 6.61 -2.20 4.62
C ARG A 68 6.24 -2.00 6.09
N VAL A 69 5.10 -1.37 6.39
CA VAL A 69 4.56 -1.37 7.77
C VAL A 69 4.52 -2.81 8.28
N HIS A 70 4.96 -3.02 9.52
CA HIS A 70 5.14 -4.33 10.16
C HIS A 70 6.14 -5.27 9.46
N GLU A 71 6.92 -4.78 8.48
CA GLU A 71 7.75 -5.57 7.55
C GLU A 71 6.99 -6.65 6.76
N MET A 72 5.68 -6.80 6.99
CA MET A 72 4.77 -7.74 6.31
C MET A 72 3.95 -7.06 5.23
N GLY A 73 3.91 -5.72 5.23
CA GLY A 73 3.10 -4.92 4.34
C GLY A 73 1.64 -4.81 4.81
N GLY A 74 0.76 -4.49 3.87
CA GLY A 74 -0.63 -4.16 4.15
C GLY A 74 -1.26 -3.39 3.00
N LEU A 75 -2.44 -2.81 3.23
CA LEU A 75 -3.09 -1.97 2.25
C LEU A 75 -2.24 -0.72 2.01
N SER A 76 -1.61 -0.67 0.83
CA SER A 76 -0.62 0.35 0.45
C SER A 76 -1.19 1.40 -0.51
N TRP A 77 -2.49 1.41 -0.76
CA TRP A 77 -3.12 2.33 -1.71
C TRP A 77 -4.59 2.59 -1.39
N LEU A 78 -5.12 3.68 -1.95
CA LEU A 78 -6.52 4.07 -1.87
C LEU A 78 -6.90 4.87 -3.12
N VAL A 79 -7.94 4.45 -3.83
CA VAL A 79 -8.60 5.30 -4.84
C VAL A 79 -9.62 6.17 -4.13
N CYS A 80 -9.49 7.49 -4.26
CA CYS A 80 -10.36 8.43 -3.56
C CYS A 80 -10.55 9.73 -4.33
N ASN A 81 -11.56 10.52 -3.93
CA ASN A 81 -11.60 11.94 -4.25
C ASN A 81 -10.79 12.69 -3.20
N TRP A 82 -9.76 13.41 -3.62
CA TRP A 82 -8.94 14.25 -2.75
C TRP A 82 -8.65 15.57 -3.45
N ARG A 83 -8.79 16.68 -2.72
CA ARG A 83 -8.69 18.05 -3.27
C ARG A 83 -9.63 18.32 -4.47
N GLY A 84 -10.77 17.63 -4.51
CA GLY A 84 -11.77 17.77 -5.57
C GLY A 84 -11.48 16.92 -6.81
N GLU A 85 -10.39 16.15 -6.82
CA GLU A 85 -9.99 15.32 -7.96
C GLU A 85 -10.00 13.84 -7.57
N THR A 86 -10.40 12.98 -8.50
CA THR A 86 -10.26 11.53 -8.34
C THR A 86 -8.83 11.11 -8.67
N GLY A 87 -8.27 10.25 -7.83
CA GLY A 87 -6.91 9.76 -8.02
C GLY A 87 -6.56 8.65 -7.04
N LEU A 88 -5.27 8.34 -7.00
CA LEU A 88 -4.68 7.27 -6.22
C LEU A 88 -3.72 7.85 -5.18
N LEU A 89 -3.99 7.57 -3.91
CA LEU A 89 -2.99 7.64 -2.85
C LEU A 89 -2.29 6.30 -2.75
N PHE A 90 -0.96 6.28 -2.59
CA PHE A 90 -0.23 5.04 -2.38
C PHE A 90 1.09 5.26 -1.66
N SER A 91 1.56 4.22 -0.96
CA SER A 91 2.94 4.12 -0.49
C SER A 91 3.84 3.57 -1.59
N GLU A 92 4.87 4.32 -1.96
CA GLU A 92 5.82 3.88 -2.97
C GLU A 92 6.89 2.94 -2.37
N LYS A 93 7.12 1.81 -3.04
CA LYS A 93 8.07 0.77 -2.61
C LYS A 93 9.48 1.31 -2.35
N SER A 94 9.98 2.16 -3.25
CA SER A 94 11.40 2.56 -3.24
C SER A 94 11.81 3.46 -2.09
N ASP A 95 10.93 4.37 -1.64
CA ASP A 95 11.24 5.37 -0.62
C ASP A 95 10.25 5.40 0.56
N GLN A 96 9.20 4.58 0.50
CA GLN A 96 8.14 4.45 1.51
C GLN A 96 7.35 5.74 1.79
N ARG A 97 7.43 6.73 0.90
CA ARG A 97 6.63 7.97 1.00
C ARG A 97 5.22 7.73 0.49
N ILE A 98 4.30 8.58 0.94
CA ILE A 98 2.96 8.66 0.36
C ILE A 98 3.06 9.52 -0.91
N TYR A 99 2.47 9.03 -2.00
CA TYR A 99 2.31 9.73 -3.26
C TYR A 99 0.83 9.91 -3.58
N TRP A 100 0.51 11.02 -4.21
CA TRP A 100 -0.78 11.28 -4.85
C TRP A 100 -0.61 11.26 -6.37
N LYS A 101 -1.42 10.48 -7.06
CA LYS A 101 -1.51 10.48 -8.51
C LYS A 101 -2.95 10.79 -8.92
N ALA A 102 -3.21 12.00 -9.41
CA ALA A 102 -4.47 12.29 -10.10
C ALA A 102 -4.55 11.44 -11.40
N ASP A 103 -5.76 11.14 -11.86
CA ASP A 103 -6.01 10.19 -12.96
C ASP A 103 -5.09 10.42 -14.19
N ASN A 104 -4.89 11.69 -14.57
CA ASN A 104 -4.09 12.09 -15.75
C ASN A 104 -2.83 12.90 -15.40
N ALA A 105 -2.24 12.68 -14.22
CA ALA A 105 -1.01 13.35 -13.78
C ALA A 105 0.05 12.35 -13.33
N ASP A 106 1.30 12.83 -13.25
CA ASP A 106 2.40 12.09 -12.62
C ASP A 106 2.23 12.05 -11.09
N PRO A 107 2.69 10.98 -10.41
CA PRO A 107 2.67 10.92 -8.96
C PRO A 107 3.50 12.03 -8.31
N VAL A 108 2.93 12.71 -7.32
CA VAL A 108 3.58 13.74 -6.52
C VAL A 108 3.65 13.28 -5.07
N ALA A 109 4.83 13.39 -4.47
CA ALA A 109 5.03 12.99 -3.09
C ALA A 109 4.35 13.95 -2.11
N ILE A 110 3.67 13.39 -1.12
CA ILE A 110 2.92 14.11 -0.08
C ILE A 110 3.73 14.21 1.22
N THR A 111 4.47 13.17 1.57
CA THR A 111 5.29 13.14 2.78
C THR A 111 6.75 13.50 2.46
N PRO A 112 7.53 14.02 3.43
CA PRO A 112 8.95 14.26 3.24
C PRO A 112 9.71 12.95 3.00
N ILE A 113 10.93 13.08 2.45
CA ILE A 113 11.87 11.95 2.41
C ILE A 113 12.27 11.57 3.84
N SER A 114 12.35 10.27 4.11
CA SER A 114 12.87 9.77 5.38
C SER A 114 14.33 10.20 5.59
N SER A 115 14.73 10.43 6.84
CA SER A 115 16.13 10.69 7.15
C SER A 115 16.95 9.40 7.07
N THR A 116 18.28 9.52 7.15
CA THR A 116 19.17 8.35 7.24
C THR A 116 19.04 7.59 8.56
N GLU A 117 18.47 8.21 9.59
CA GLU A 117 18.38 7.67 10.96
C GLU A 117 17.01 7.06 11.26
N ALA A 118 15.98 7.44 10.50
CA ALA A 118 14.61 6.99 10.73
C ALA A 118 13.85 6.84 9.40
N LEU A 119 13.27 5.65 9.20
CA LEU A 119 12.41 5.33 8.05
C LEU A 119 10.94 5.45 8.45
N ALA A 120 10.22 6.37 7.81
CA ALA A 120 8.76 6.43 7.91
C ALA A 120 8.12 5.55 6.83
N ARG A 121 7.10 4.80 7.23
CA ARG A 121 6.26 3.93 6.38
C ARG A 121 4.79 4.18 6.70
N TYR A 122 3.91 3.94 5.74
CA TYR A 122 2.50 4.28 5.87
C TYR A 122 1.60 3.18 5.30
N SER A 123 0.42 2.98 5.87
CA SER A 123 -0.58 2.02 5.36
C SER A 123 -2.00 2.43 5.76
N ASP A 124 -3.00 1.74 5.20
CA ASP A 124 -4.40 1.83 5.62
C ASP A 124 -4.95 3.27 5.52
N PHE A 125 -4.85 3.87 4.32
CA PHE A 125 -5.30 5.23 4.06
C PHE A 125 -6.83 5.37 4.12
N LEU A 126 -7.28 6.53 4.57
CA LEU A 126 -8.63 7.04 4.37
C LEU A 126 -8.62 8.57 4.23
N ILE A 127 -9.70 9.13 3.68
CA ILE A 127 -9.89 10.57 3.59
C ILE A 127 -10.90 11.02 4.64
N ARG A 128 -10.58 12.08 5.39
CA ARG A 128 -11.54 12.78 6.25
C ARG A 128 -11.51 14.28 5.93
N GLY A 129 -12.58 14.78 5.33
CA GLY A 129 -12.59 16.14 4.79
C GLY A 129 -11.48 16.32 3.74
N GLN A 130 -10.43 17.08 4.05
CA GLN A 130 -9.26 17.26 3.17
C GLN A 130 -7.99 16.60 3.72
N GLU A 131 -8.06 15.98 4.91
CA GLU A 131 -6.93 15.30 5.53
C GLU A 131 -6.81 13.86 5.02
N ILE A 132 -5.58 13.38 4.92
CA ILE A 132 -5.28 11.95 4.72
C ILE A 132 -5.04 11.37 6.11
N TRP A 133 -5.81 10.37 6.49
CA TRP A 133 -5.56 9.64 7.74
C TRP A 133 -5.01 8.26 7.42
N CYS A 134 -4.04 7.79 8.21
CA CYS A 134 -3.38 6.50 7.98
C CYS A 134 -2.66 5.99 9.23
N VAL A 135 -2.23 4.73 9.17
CA VAL A 135 -1.16 4.22 10.05
C VAL A 135 0.16 4.77 9.56
N ARG A 136 1.00 5.23 10.49
CA ARG A 136 2.41 5.48 10.27
C ARG A 136 3.24 4.60 11.18
N GLU A 137 4.33 4.07 10.63
CA GLU A 137 5.40 3.40 11.37
C GLU A 137 6.69 4.18 11.16
N ILE A 138 7.37 4.55 12.24
CA ILE A 138 8.71 5.13 12.18
C ILE A 138 9.66 4.16 12.88
N SER A 139 10.62 3.64 12.12
CA SER A 139 11.69 2.78 12.66
C SER A 139 13.03 3.50 12.62
N SER A 140 13.73 3.48 13.74
CA SER A 140 15.16 3.78 13.85
C SER A 140 15.94 2.50 14.19
N GLU A 141 17.25 2.59 14.39
CA GLU A 141 18.07 1.43 14.84
C GLU A 141 17.63 0.87 16.21
N GLN A 142 17.03 1.70 17.06
CA GLN A 142 16.81 1.40 18.47
C GLN A 142 15.33 1.16 18.80
N GLU A 143 14.42 1.75 18.01
CA GLU A 143 13.01 1.77 18.34
C GLU A 143 12.15 1.75 17.08
N THR A 144 10.94 1.21 17.20
CA THR A 144 9.90 1.36 16.21
C THR A 144 8.62 1.81 16.88
N ASN A 145 8.15 2.99 16.47
CA ASN A 145 6.93 3.59 16.96
C ASN A 145 5.86 3.57 15.87
N ARG A 146 4.61 3.39 16.28
CA ARG A 146 3.46 3.41 15.38
C ARG A 146 2.40 4.35 15.93
N ASP A 147 1.77 5.07 15.03
CA ASP A 147 0.69 5.98 15.36
C ASP A 147 -0.36 6.03 14.26
N LEU A 148 -1.57 6.39 14.65
CA LEU A 148 -2.58 6.88 13.74
C LEU A 148 -2.33 8.36 13.53
N ILE A 149 -2.23 8.81 12.29
CA ILE A 149 -1.95 10.20 11.96
C ILE A 149 -2.99 10.78 11.01
N ALA A 150 -3.06 12.11 11.02
CA ALA A 150 -3.70 12.92 10.01
C ALA A 150 -2.64 13.81 9.33
N ILE A 151 -2.66 13.86 8.00
CA ILE A 151 -1.83 14.73 7.19
C ILE A 151 -2.73 15.83 6.63
N THR A 152 -2.43 17.08 6.96
CA THR A 152 -3.19 18.23 6.49
C THR A 152 -2.91 18.52 5.00
N PRO A 153 -3.74 19.33 4.32
CA PRO A 153 -3.44 19.78 2.96
C PRO A 153 -2.11 20.54 2.83
N ALA A 154 -1.63 21.17 3.91
CA ALA A 154 -0.34 21.85 3.94
C ALA A 154 0.85 20.87 4.11
N GLY A 155 0.58 19.60 4.41
CA GLY A 155 1.59 18.57 4.66
C GLY A 155 1.96 18.41 6.14
N ASP A 156 1.30 19.13 7.05
CA ASP A 156 1.53 18.99 8.48
C ASP A 156 1.00 17.65 8.99
N ILE A 157 1.74 17.02 9.89
CA ILE A 157 1.37 15.72 10.48
C ILE A 157 0.89 15.93 11.91
N ARG A 158 -0.32 15.44 12.21
CA ARG A 158 -0.93 15.43 13.53
C ARG A 158 -1.19 14.01 13.98
N ILE A 159 -0.81 13.67 15.21
CA ILE A 159 -1.12 12.36 15.82
C ILE A 159 -2.60 12.34 16.26
N LEU A 160 -3.29 11.26 15.92
CA LEU A 160 -4.66 10.94 16.32
C LEU A 160 -4.67 9.98 17.50
N ASP A 161 -3.82 8.95 17.45
CA ASP A 161 -3.60 8.00 18.54
C ASP A 161 -2.16 7.45 18.46
N SER A 162 -1.53 7.23 19.61
CA SER A 162 -0.18 6.64 19.73
C SER A 162 -0.05 5.83 21.02
N THR A 163 -1.13 5.20 21.48
CA THR A 163 -1.20 4.51 22.78
C THR A 163 -0.85 3.02 22.73
N SER A 164 -0.94 2.40 21.56
CA SER A 164 -0.61 0.98 21.30
C SER A 164 0.68 0.79 20.52
N HIS A 165 1.30 -0.39 20.64
CA HIS A 165 2.48 -0.78 19.85
C HIS A 165 2.17 -1.06 18.36
N PHE A 166 0.94 -1.48 18.05
CA PHE A 166 0.53 -1.86 16.70
C PHE A 166 -0.86 -1.34 16.33
N TYR A 167 -1.04 -1.01 15.05
CA TYR A 167 -2.29 -0.51 14.47
C TYR A 167 -2.52 -1.11 13.09
N ALA A 168 -3.78 -1.39 12.76
CA ALA A 168 -4.18 -1.81 11.41
C ALA A 168 -5.65 -1.47 11.14
N HIS A 169 -6.04 -1.52 9.86
CA HIS A 169 -7.44 -1.56 9.42
C HIS A 169 -8.31 -0.39 9.93
N LEU A 170 -7.93 0.84 9.59
CA LEU A 170 -8.75 2.01 9.90
C LEU A 170 -10.07 1.98 9.11
N ALA A 171 -11.17 2.35 9.76
CA ALA A 171 -12.47 2.48 9.13
C ALA A 171 -13.25 3.68 9.69
N LEU A 172 -13.74 4.54 8.80
CA LEU A 172 -14.68 5.60 9.17
C LEU A 172 -16.12 5.07 9.13
N SER A 173 -16.95 5.55 10.06
CA SER A 173 -18.39 5.34 9.96
C SER A 173 -18.96 6.04 8.72
N PRO A 174 -20.09 5.58 8.14
CA PRO A 174 -20.68 6.20 6.94
C PRO A 174 -21.01 7.69 7.07
N ASN A 175 -21.23 8.17 8.29
CA ASN A 175 -21.47 9.58 8.59
C ASN A 175 -20.21 10.33 9.08
N GLU A 176 -19.03 9.71 9.03
CA GLU A 176 -17.71 10.25 9.36
C GLU A 176 -17.56 10.81 10.80
N THR A 177 -18.46 10.41 11.70
CA THR A 177 -18.43 10.84 13.12
C THR A 177 -17.61 9.94 14.02
N LYS A 178 -17.33 8.70 13.58
CA LYS A 178 -16.56 7.72 14.36
C LYS A 178 -15.47 7.11 13.50
N LEU A 179 -14.32 6.86 14.14
CA LEU A 179 -13.22 6.08 13.60
C LEU A 179 -13.11 4.79 14.41
N ALA A 180 -12.89 3.67 13.74
CA ALA A 180 -12.51 2.41 14.35
C ALA A 180 -11.19 1.92 13.74
N TRP A 181 -10.41 1.16 14.51
CA TRP A 181 -9.18 0.51 14.09
C TRP A 181 -8.95 -0.75 14.94
N ILE A 182 -7.98 -1.58 14.54
CA ILE A 182 -7.48 -2.69 15.34
C ILE A 182 -6.15 -2.25 15.95
N SER A 183 -5.98 -2.45 17.26
CA SER A 183 -4.70 -2.29 17.94
C SER A 183 -4.40 -3.45 18.88
N TRP A 184 -3.11 -3.69 19.11
CA TRP A 184 -2.63 -4.74 20.01
C TRP A 184 -1.24 -4.38 20.55
N GLU A 185 -0.83 -5.11 21.58
CA GLU A 185 0.44 -4.92 22.27
C GLU A 185 1.38 -6.11 22.07
N HIS A 186 2.64 -5.94 22.45
CA HIS A 186 3.53 -7.07 22.63
C HIS A 186 2.99 -8.03 23.71
N PRO A 187 3.20 -9.35 23.56
CA PRO A 187 2.81 -10.35 24.55
C PRO A 187 3.42 -10.12 25.95
#